data_AF-A0A9Q1B2E7-F1
#
_entry.id   AF-A0A9Q1B2E7-F1
#
_cell.length_a   1.000
_cell.length_b   1.000
_cell.length_c   1.000
_cell.angle_alpha   90.00
_cell.angle_beta   90.00
_cell.angle_gamma   90.00
#
_symmetry.space_group_name_H-M   'P 1'
#
loop_
_entity.id
_entity.type
_entity.pdbx_description
1 polymer ?
#
loop_
_entity_poly.entity_id
_entity_poly.type
_entity_poly.pdbx_seq_one_letter_code
_entity_poly.pdbx_strand_id
1 'polypeptide(L)'
;MKRSFLILLLLSLVLSPCCCERDVNRALGEGVKINRETASAFVRRQKRSYPYYERYYERFKSPMEMKQEQCESYAPCDYYSEIVGFHAAYRHFFGSA
;
A
#
# COMPACT_ATOMS: atom_id res chain seq x y z
N MET A 1 45.05 -12.68 -15.16
CA MET A 1 44.62 -11.29 -14.87
C MET A 1 43.14 -11.17 -14.51
N LYS A 2 42.18 -11.64 -15.34
CA LYS A 2 40.73 -11.49 -15.06
C LYS A 2 40.22 -12.12 -13.75
N ARG A 3 40.74 -13.28 -13.35
CA ARG A 3 40.39 -13.95 -12.08
C ARG A 3 40.90 -13.19 -10.84
N SER A 4 42.04 -12.51 -10.94
CA SER A 4 42.62 -11.71 -9.85
C SER A 4 41.78 -10.48 -9.54
N PHE A 5 41.21 -9.85 -10.57
CA PHE A 5 40.29 -8.72 -10.41
C PHE A 5 38.98 -9.13 -9.73
N LEU A 6 38.45 -10.32 -10.05
CA LEU A 6 37.24 -10.85 -9.41
C LEU A 6 37.46 -11.17 -7.93
N ILE A 7 38.64 -11.71 -7.58
CA ILE A 7 38.99 -12.01 -6.19
C ILE A 7 39.14 -10.70 -5.37
N LEU A 8 39.77 -9.67 -5.94
CA LEU A 8 39.89 -8.35 -5.30
C LEU A 8 38.53 -7.66 -5.10
N LEU A 9 37.62 -7.77 -6.08
CA LEU A 9 36.25 -7.25 -5.99
C LEU A 9 35.46 -7.96 -4.87
N LEU A 10 35.54 -9.28 -4.78
CA LEU A 10 34.85 -10.04 -3.75
C LEU A 10 35.39 -9.74 -2.34
N LEU A 11 36.71 -9.56 -2.18
CA LEU A 11 37.31 -9.17 -0.90
C LEU A 11 36.88 -7.77 -0.42
N SER A 12 36.70 -6.82 -1.34
CA SER A 12 36.25 -5.46 -0.99
C SER A 12 34.82 -5.42 -0.42
N LEU A 13 33.98 -6.40 -0.78
CA LEU A 13 32.60 -6.49 -0.34
C LEU A 13 32.46 -6.98 1.12
N VAL A 14 33.48 -7.66 1.65
CA VAL A 14 33.45 -8.31 2.99
C VAL A 14 34.05 -7.42 4.08
N LEU A 15 34.73 -6.33 3.73
CA LEU A 15 35.30 -5.35 4.68
C LEU A 15 34.40 -4.12 4.94
N SER A 16 33.15 -4.17 4.49
CA SER A 16 32.14 -3.12 4.74
C SER A 16 31.04 -3.43 5.78
N PRO A 17 31.14 -4.42 6.70
CA PRO A 17 30.26 -4.41 7.86
C PRO A 17 30.91 -3.50 8.92
N CYS A 18 30.13 -2.62 9.53
CA CYS A 18 30.56 -1.74 10.63
C CYS A 18 31.43 -0.51 10.26
N CYS A 19 30.89 0.37 9.42
CA CYS A 19 30.97 1.82 9.71
C CYS A 19 29.56 2.40 9.77
N CYS A 20 28.68 1.74 10.52
CA CYS A 20 27.48 2.38 11.06
C CYS A 20 27.82 2.99 12.41
N GLU A 21 28.83 3.85 12.48
CA GLU A 21 28.84 4.86 13.54
C GLU A 21 27.95 6.00 13.06
N ARG A 22 26.65 5.68 12.94
CA ARG A 22 25.64 6.71 12.89
C ARG A 22 25.55 7.20 14.32
N ASP A 23 26.02 8.41 14.54
CA ASP A 23 25.75 9.22 15.72
C ASP A 23 24.22 9.44 15.82
N VAL A 24 23.47 8.40 16.15
CA VAL A 24 22.06 8.49 16.55
C VAL A 24 21.91 9.07 17.96
N ASN A 25 23.03 9.37 18.61
CA ASN A 25 23.13 10.09 19.87
C ASN A 25 23.39 11.59 19.73
N ARG A 26 23.20 12.20 18.54
CA ARG A 26 22.66 13.57 18.56
C ARG A 26 21.23 13.44 18.98
N ALA A 27 21.03 13.50 20.31
CA ALA A 27 19.76 13.70 20.96
C ALA A 27 18.86 14.47 19.99
N LEU A 28 17.80 13.82 19.53
CA LEU A 28 16.69 14.46 18.85
C LEU A 28 16.10 15.38 19.92
N GLY A 29 16.77 16.53 20.09
CA GLY A 29 16.59 17.44 21.20
C GLY A 29 15.15 17.84 21.16
N GLU A 30 14.40 17.27 22.11
CA GLU A 30 12.98 17.49 22.27
C GLU A 30 12.21 17.40 20.95
N GLY A 31 11.87 16.18 20.52
CA GLY A 31 11.03 15.94 19.35
C GLY A 31 9.97 17.04 19.21
N VAL A 32 10.03 17.79 18.11
CA VAL A 32 9.37 19.09 17.92
C VAL A 32 8.01 19.10 18.61
N LYS A 33 7.96 19.70 19.81
CA LYS A 33 6.72 19.79 20.59
C LYS A 33 5.90 20.93 20.01
N ILE A 34 5.17 20.63 18.94
CA ILE A 34 4.14 21.53 18.44
C ILE A 34 3.07 21.69 19.51
N ASN A 35 2.62 22.92 19.76
CA ASN A 35 1.51 23.14 20.68
C ASN A 35 0.24 22.46 20.13
N ARG A 36 -0.72 22.19 21.02
CA ARG A 36 -1.96 21.51 20.68
C ARG A 36 -2.72 22.26 19.59
N GLU A 37 -2.65 23.58 19.60
CA GLU A 37 -3.32 24.47 18.65
C GLU A 37 -2.74 24.30 17.23
N THR A 38 -1.42 24.27 17.09
CA THR A 38 -0.71 24.06 15.82
C THR A 38 -0.89 22.63 15.33
N ALA A 39 -0.80 21.63 16.22
CA ALA A 39 -1.12 20.24 15.90
C ALA A 39 -2.58 20.10 15.41
N SER A 40 -3.52 20.76 16.07
CA SER A 40 -4.93 20.74 15.68
C SER A 40 -5.18 21.44 14.35
N ALA A 41 -4.40 22.47 13.99
CA ALA A 41 -4.49 23.12 12.69
C ALA A 41 -4.05 22.20 11.55
N PHE A 42 -3.05 21.33 11.77
CA PHE A 42 -2.64 20.31 10.80
C PHE A 42 -3.64 19.15 10.71
N VAL A 43 -4.18 18.66 11.83
CA VAL A 43 -5.22 17.62 11.83
C VAL A 43 -6.53 18.14 11.21
N ARG A 44 -6.85 19.42 11.39
CA ARG A 44 -8.00 20.07 10.75
C ARG A 44 -7.79 20.30 9.26
N ARG A 45 -6.55 20.21 8.75
CA ARG A 45 -6.27 20.33 7.32
C ARG A 45 -6.52 18.98 6.63
N GLN A 46 -7.62 18.98 5.86
CA GLN A 46 -7.99 17.96 4.87
C GLN A 46 -8.61 16.66 5.41
N LYS A 47 -9.57 16.75 6.34
CA LYS A 47 -10.72 15.84 6.23
C LYS A 47 -11.29 16.12 4.83
N ARG A 48 -11.12 15.22 3.85
CA ARG A 48 -11.72 15.36 2.51
C ARG A 48 -13.20 15.60 2.75
N SER A 49 -13.60 16.86 2.67
CA SER A 49 -14.86 17.33 3.25
C SER A 49 -15.97 17.08 2.27
N TYR A 50 -16.28 15.82 2.00
CA TYR A 50 -17.60 15.45 1.52
C TYR A 50 -17.98 14.08 2.07
N PRO A 51 -18.27 13.97 3.39
CA PRO A 51 -18.94 12.78 3.92
C PRO A 51 -20.24 12.46 3.17
N TYR A 52 -20.86 13.49 2.55
CA TYR A 52 -22.00 13.32 1.66
C TYR A 52 -21.65 12.61 0.35
N TYR A 53 -20.51 12.90 -0.27
CA TYR A 53 -20.10 12.31 -1.54
C TYR A 53 -19.79 10.83 -1.34
N GLU A 54 -18.99 10.47 -0.35
CA GLU A 54 -18.67 9.05 -0.05
C GLU A 54 -19.93 8.23 0.26
N ARG A 55 -20.84 8.76 1.10
CA ARG A 55 -22.17 8.15 1.34
C ARG A 55 -23.03 8.03 0.08
N TYR A 56 -22.92 8.96 -0.86
CA TYR A 56 -23.68 8.92 -2.11
C TYR A 56 -23.21 7.77 -3.01
N TYR A 57 -21.90 7.57 -3.17
CA TYR A 57 -21.36 6.43 -3.94
C TYR A 57 -21.61 5.10 -3.24
N GLU A 58 -21.50 5.04 -1.91
CA GLU A 58 -21.88 3.85 -1.14
C GLU A 58 -23.36 3.47 -1.33
N ARG A 59 -24.24 4.47 -1.47
CA ARG A 59 -25.69 4.26 -1.68
C ARG A 59 -26.05 3.97 -3.13
N PHE A 60 -25.35 4.57 -4.09
CA PHE A 60 -25.63 4.45 -5.51
C PHE A 60 -24.48 3.74 -6.22
N LYS A 61 -24.42 2.43 -6.01
CA LYS A 61 -23.43 1.57 -6.67
C LYS A 61 -23.74 1.45 -8.15
N SER A 62 -22.71 1.47 -8.98
CA SER A 62 -22.89 1.22 -10.40
C SER A 62 -23.31 -0.24 -10.64
N PRO A 63 -24.00 -0.56 -11.74
CA PRO A 63 -24.31 -1.95 -12.07
C PRO A 63 -23.06 -2.86 -12.15
N MET A 64 -21.91 -2.30 -12.51
CA MET A 64 -20.64 -3.05 -12.54
C MET A 64 -20.08 -3.31 -11.14
N GLU A 65 -20.15 -2.30 -10.27
CA GLU A 65 -19.75 -2.42 -8.87
C GLU A 65 -20.63 -3.43 -8.12
N MET A 66 -21.94 -3.44 -8.35
CA MET A 66 -22.83 -4.46 -7.78
C MET A 66 -22.44 -5.89 -8.20
N LYS A 67 -22.06 -6.08 -9.46
CA LYS A 67 -21.59 -7.39 -9.96
C LYS A 67 -20.25 -7.77 -9.35
N GLN A 68 -19.36 -6.79 -9.19
CA GLN A 68 -18.06 -6.99 -8.56
C GLN A 68 -18.22 -7.42 -7.10
N GLU A 69 -19.01 -6.69 -6.32
CA GLU A 69 -19.31 -7.04 -4.94
C GLU A 69 -20.01 -8.39 -4.81
N GLN A 70 -20.89 -8.74 -5.76
CA GLN A 70 -21.50 -10.06 -5.79
C GLN A 70 -20.44 -11.17 -5.95
N CYS A 71 -19.44 -10.96 -6.81
CA CYS A 71 -18.33 -11.91 -6.98
C CYS A 71 -17.43 -11.97 -5.74
N GLU A 72 -17.06 -10.82 -5.18
CA GLU A 72 -16.25 -10.73 -3.95
C GLU A 72 -16.96 -11.36 -2.75
N SER A 73 -18.29 -11.27 -2.68
CA SER A 73 -19.10 -11.91 -1.63
C SER A 73 -19.19 -13.45 -1.78
N TYR A 74 -18.86 -13.99 -2.95
CA TYR A 74 -18.92 -15.41 -3.24
C TYR A 74 -17.51 -15.98 -3.43
N ALA A 75 -16.96 -16.55 -2.36
CA ALA A 75 -15.56 -17.00 -2.28
C ALA A 75 -15.04 -17.79 -3.51
N PRO A 76 -15.82 -18.69 -4.15
CA PRO A 76 -15.37 -19.34 -5.38
C PRO A 76 -15.18 -18.38 -6.56
N CYS A 77 -16.05 -17.38 -6.73
CA CYS A 77 -15.87 -16.35 -7.75
C CYS A 77 -14.70 -15.43 -7.41
N ASP A 78 -14.60 -15.00 -6.15
CA ASP A 78 -13.53 -14.14 -5.66
C ASP A 78 -12.15 -14.74 -5.96
N TYR A 79 -11.89 -15.96 -5.47
CA TYR A 79 -10.63 -16.67 -5.70
C TYR A 79 -10.35 -16.92 -7.20
N TYR A 80 -11.37 -17.32 -7.96
CA TYR A 80 -11.19 -17.57 -9.38
C TYR A 80 -10.91 -16.27 -10.17
N SER A 81 -11.48 -15.15 -9.74
CA SER A 81 -11.27 -13.85 -10.35
C SER A 81 -9.82 -13.36 -10.23
N GLU A 82 -9.10 -13.74 -9.18
CA GLU A 82 -7.66 -13.46 -9.04
C GLU A 82 -6.82 -14.13 -10.15
N ILE A 83 -7.32 -15.25 -10.70
CA ILE A 83 -6.59 -16.06 -11.69
C ILE A 83 -6.98 -15.67 -13.12
N VAL A 84 -8.28 -15.55 -13.40
CA VAL A 84 -8.79 -15.34 -14.77
C VAL A 84 -9.31 -13.93 -15.05
N GLY A 85 -9.36 -13.08 -14.02
CA GLY A 85 -9.96 -11.76 -14.07
C GLY A 85 -11.47 -11.78 -13.84
N PHE A 86 -11.97 -10.65 -13.31
CA PHE A 86 -13.36 -10.47 -12.91
C PHE A 86 -14.39 -10.84 -13.99
N HIS A 87 -14.24 -10.36 -15.24
CA HIS A 87 -15.24 -10.59 -16.27
C HIS A 87 -15.42 -12.06 -16.65
N ALA A 88 -14.32 -12.83 -16.69
CA ALA A 88 -14.37 -14.26 -16.97
C ALA A 88 -14.95 -15.03 -15.78
N ALA A 89 -14.50 -14.72 -14.56
CA ALA A 89 -15.00 -15.34 -13.34
C ALA A 89 -16.49 -15.07 -13.12
N TYR A 90 -16.93 -13.82 -13.24
CA TYR A 90 -18.33 -13.44 -13.09
C TYR A 90 -19.23 -14.17 -14.10
N ARG A 91 -18.79 -14.29 -15.36
CA ARG A 91 -19.53 -15.04 -16.38
C ARG A 91 -19.58 -16.53 -16.07
N HIS A 92 -18.50 -17.11 -15.54
CA HIS A 92 -18.44 -18.54 -15.20
C HIS A 92 -19.44 -18.91 -14.10
N PHE A 93 -19.60 -18.07 -13.07
CA PHE A 93 -20.48 -18.36 -11.93
C PHE A 93 -21.89 -17.79 -12.04
N PHE A 94 -22.06 -16.63 -12.70
CA PHE A 94 -23.31 -15.88 -12.75
C PHE A 94 -23.82 -15.62 -14.17
N GLY A 95 -23.07 -16.05 -15.21
CA GLY A 95 -23.54 -15.98 -16.59
C GLY A 95 -24.64 -17.01 -16.82
N SER A 96 -25.71 -16.59 -17.51
CA SER A 96 -26.67 -17.52 -18.09
C SER A 96 -25.98 -18.30 -19.21
N ALA A 97 -26.17 -19.62 -19.25
CA ALA A 97 -25.79 -20.45 -20.39
C ALA A 97 -26.55 -20.05 -21.66
#